data_AF-A0A450YEL6-F1
#
_entry.id   AF-A0A450YEL6-F1
#
_cell.length_a   1.000
_cell.length_b   1.000
_cell.length_c   1.000
_cell.angle_alpha   90.00
_cell.angle_beta   90.00
_cell.angle_gamma   90.00
#
_symmetry.space_group_name_H-M   'P 1'
#
loop_
_entity.id
_entity.type
_entity.pdbx_description
1 polymer ?
#
loop_
_entity_poly.entity_id
_entity_poly.type
_entity_poly.pdbx_seq_one_letter_code
_entity_poly.pdbx_strand_id
1 'polypeptide(L)'
;MNLIRQNKDNYGEEFEKHLFEQYKLYVEMTDRISARRMLANSFFVGVQTALIVAFAVLAKEKVLPSTLLGLAPFIAILLLCFVWWRIVHSYRQLNSGKFKVILELERMLPVAPYDAEWVALGSGEDRKKYLPLTHIENWVPVCFGLLYILLGATLFFTG
;
A
#
# COMPACT_ATOMS: atom_id res chain seq x y z
N MET A 1 19.26 -6.90 14.30
CA MET A 1 19.79 -6.72 12.92
C MET A 1 21.12 -6.00 13.06
N ASN A 2 22.21 -6.47 12.46
CA ASN A 2 23.50 -5.75 12.53
C ASN A 2 23.65 -4.86 11.30
N LEU A 3 23.55 -3.53 11.50
CA LEU A 3 23.66 -2.53 10.42
C LEU A 3 25.09 -2.06 10.18
N ILE A 4 25.94 -2.07 11.20
CA ILE A 4 27.31 -1.54 11.10
C ILE A 4 28.20 -2.53 10.35
N ARG A 5 28.80 -2.05 9.25
CA ARG A 5 29.74 -2.81 8.41
C ARG A 5 31.20 -2.45 8.65
N GLN A 6 31.46 -1.25 9.17
CA GLN A 6 32.78 -0.75 9.54
C GLN A 6 32.66 -0.08 10.90
N ASN A 7 33.50 -0.44 11.86
CA ASN A 7 33.51 0.22 13.17
C ASN A 7 34.09 1.63 13.06
N LYS A 8 33.72 2.47 14.03
CA LYS A 8 34.18 3.85 14.12
C LYS A 8 35.70 3.98 14.08
N ASP A 9 36.42 3.09 14.77
CA ASP A 9 37.88 3.14 14.83
C ASP A 9 38.56 2.94 13.47
N ASN A 10 38.01 2.06 12.61
CA ASN A 10 38.56 1.84 11.26
C ASN A 10 38.03 2.85 10.24
N TYR A 11 36.83 3.41 10.47
CA TYR A 11 36.19 4.36 9.56
C TYR A 11 36.74 5.78 9.71
N GLY A 12 37.13 6.16 10.93
CA GLY A 12 37.67 7.48 11.24
C GLY A 12 36.61 8.50 11.67
N GLU A 13 37.04 9.77 11.74
CA GLU A 13 36.28 10.87 12.36
C GLU A 13 34.94 11.17 11.67
N GLU A 14 34.83 10.89 10.37
CA GLU A 14 33.60 11.15 9.59
C GLU A 14 32.47 10.14 9.87
N PHE A 15 32.69 9.10 10.68
CA PHE A 15 31.70 8.03 10.93
C PHE A 15 30.33 8.56 11.36
N GLU A 16 30.29 9.46 12.34
CA GLU A 16 29.03 10.00 12.88
C GLU A 16 28.28 10.85 11.85
N LYS A 17 29.03 11.65 11.09
CA LYS A 17 28.48 12.50 10.04
C LYS A 17 27.88 11.67 8.91
N HIS A 18 28.62 10.67 8.41
CA HIS A 18 28.12 9.78 7.37
C HIS A 18 26.97 8.90 7.86
N LEU A 19 26.98 8.45 9.12
CA LEU A 19 25.85 7.75 9.74
C LEU A 19 24.59 8.63 9.72
N PHE A 20 24.71 9.89 10.13
CA PHE A 20 23.60 10.83 10.11
C PHE A 20 23.12 11.15 8.68
N GLU A 21 24.03 11.29 7.72
CA GLU A 21 23.68 11.48 6.30
C GLU A 21 22.95 10.26 5.71
N GLN A 22 23.42 9.04 6.03
CA GLN A 22 22.74 7.80 5.64
C GLN A 22 21.33 7.73 6.24
N TYR A 23 21.18 8.06 7.52
CA TYR A 23 19.89 8.14 8.18
C TYR A 23 18.96 9.13 7.48
N LYS A 24 19.42 10.36 7.24
CA LYS A 24 18.64 11.41 6.56
C LYS A 24 18.17 10.96 5.17
N LEU A 25 19.08 10.44 4.34
CA LEU A 25 18.76 9.95 3.00
C LEU A 25 17.79 8.78 3.05
N TYR A 26 17.96 7.85 4.00
CA TYR A 26 17.11 6.68 4.13
C TYR A 26 15.68 7.03 4.55
N VAL A 27 15.55 7.97 5.50
CA VAL A 27 14.26 8.53 5.93
C VAL A 27 13.56 9.20 4.76
N GLU A 28 14.26 10.08 4.04
CA GLU A 28 13.69 10.79 2.87
C GLU A 28 13.22 9.82 1.78
N MET A 29 14.02 8.79 1.46
CA MET A 29 13.62 7.76 0.50
C MET A 29 12.42 6.94 0.98
N THR A 30 12.28 6.73 2.29
CA THR A 30 11.16 6.00 2.87
C THR A 30 9.86 6.80 2.75
N ASP A 31 9.90 8.11 2.98
CA ASP A 31 8.74 8.99 2.78
C ASP A 31 8.26 9.01 1.31
N ARG A 32 9.21 9.07 0.37
CA ARG A 32 8.90 8.99 -1.08
C ARG A 32 8.14 7.71 -1.47
N ILE A 33 8.33 6.60 -0.76
CA ILE A 33 7.59 5.35 -1.02
C ILE A 33 6.14 5.45 -0.55
N SER A 34 5.89 6.10 0.58
CA SER A 34 4.54 6.40 1.06
C SER A 34 3.77 7.24 0.02
N ALA A 35 4.41 8.25 -0.56
CA ALA A 35 3.83 9.04 -1.65
C ALA A 35 3.52 8.19 -2.89
N ARG A 36 4.42 7.30 -3.29
CA ARG A 36 4.20 6.36 -4.41
C ARG A 36 3.02 5.42 -4.17
N ARG A 37 2.85 4.92 -2.93
CA ARG A 37 1.70 4.10 -2.54
C ARG A 37 0.39 4.86 -2.72
N MET A 38 0.33 6.11 -2.25
CA MET A 38 -0.86 6.96 -2.37
C MET A 38 -1.22 7.22 -3.84
N LEU A 39 -0.22 7.52 -4.68
CA LEU A 39 -0.42 7.71 -6.11
C LEU A 39 -0.95 6.45 -6.80
N ALA A 40 -0.38 5.28 -6.50
CA ALA A 40 -0.87 4.00 -7.02
C ALA A 40 -2.33 3.74 -6.61
N ASN A 41 -2.67 4.03 -5.35
CA ASN A 41 -4.04 3.87 -4.85
C ASN A 41 -5.03 4.77 -5.61
N SER A 42 -4.72 6.06 -5.76
CA SER A 42 -5.57 7.00 -6.51
C SER A 42 -5.73 6.61 -7.98
N PHE A 43 -4.65 6.12 -8.61
CA PHE A 43 -4.71 5.61 -9.98
C PHE A 43 -5.72 4.45 -10.12
N PHE A 44 -5.62 3.43 -9.25
CA PHE A 44 -6.54 2.30 -9.32
C PHE A 44 -7.98 2.69 -8.99
N VAL A 45 -8.21 3.58 -8.02
CA VAL A 45 -9.56 4.12 -7.76
C VAL A 45 -10.14 4.77 -9.02
N GLY A 46 -9.36 5.59 -9.72
CA GLY A 46 -9.78 6.24 -10.96
C GLY A 46 -10.13 5.23 -12.06
N VAL A 47 -9.23 4.27 -12.32
CA VAL A 47 -9.44 3.21 -13.32
C VAL A 47 -10.69 2.38 -13.00
N GLN A 48 -10.83 1.94 -11.76
CA GLN A 48 -11.95 1.08 -11.35
C GLN A 48 -13.29 1.84 -11.36
N THR A 49 -13.29 3.12 -11.02
CA THR A 49 -14.49 3.95 -11.11
C THR A 49 -14.95 4.10 -12.57
N ALA A 50 -14.01 4.38 -13.48
CA ALA A 50 -14.31 4.48 -14.91
C ALA A 50 -14.84 3.16 -15.49
N LEU A 51 -14.24 2.03 -15.09
CA LEU A 51 -14.69 0.70 -15.48
C LEU A 51 -16.10 0.40 -14.98
N ILE A 52 -16.42 0.64 -13.70
CA ILE A 52 -17.79 0.45 -13.17
C ILE A 52 -18.82 1.20 -14.02
N VAL A 53 -18.56 2.48 -14.34
CA VAL A 53 -19.46 3.29 -15.16
C VAL A 53 -19.62 2.69 -16.56
N ALA A 54 -18.52 2.30 -17.20
CA ALA A 54 -18.56 1.66 -18.51
C ALA A 54 -19.39 0.34 -18.49
N PHE A 55 -19.17 -0.52 -17.50
CA PHE A 55 -19.91 -1.78 -17.36
C PHE A 55 -21.38 -1.57 -17.05
N ALA A 56 -21.73 -0.58 -16.22
CA ALA A 56 -23.12 -0.24 -15.96
C ALA A 56 -23.85 0.18 -17.24
N VAL A 57 -23.21 0.98 -18.10
CA VAL A 57 -23.77 1.37 -19.41
C VAL A 57 -23.88 0.16 -20.34
N LEU A 58 -22.83 -0.65 -20.48
CA LEU A 58 -22.86 -1.84 -21.34
C LEU A 58 -23.92 -2.86 -20.92
N ALA A 59 -24.13 -3.04 -19.61
CA ALA A 59 -25.18 -3.90 -19.06
C ALA A 59 -26.58 -3.32 -19.35
N LYS A 60 -26.77 -2.00 -19.17
CA LYS A 60 -28.04 -1.32 -19.45
C LYS A 60 -28.45 -1.42 -20.93
N GLU A 61 -27.49 -1.21 -21.83
CA GLU A 61 -27.72 -1.28 -23.28
C GLU A 61 -27.74 -2.72 -23.83
N LYS A 62 -27.65 -3.73 -22.94
CA LYS A 62 -27.67 -5.17 -23.27
C LYS A 62 -26.63 -5.57 -24.33
N VAL A 63 -25.48 -4.88 -24.35
CA VAL A 63 -24.38 -5.14 -25.29
C VAL A 63 -23.67 -6.45 -24.93
N LEU A 64 -23.59 -6.76 -23.65
CA LEU A 64 -22.98 -7.99 -23.15
C LEU A 64 -23.99 -9.14 -23.17
N PRO A 65 -23.64 -10.32 -23.71
CA PRO A 65 -24.53 -11.47 -23.74
C PRO A 65 -24.74 -12.03 -22.32
N SER A 66 -25.94 -12.55 -22.00
CA SER A 66 -26.23 -13.19 -20.71
C SER A 66 -25.59 -14.57 -20.52
N THR A 67 -24.81 -15.02 -21.50
CA THR A 67 -24.07 -16.29 -21.42
C THR A 67 -22.79 -16.15 -20.59
N LEU A 68 -22.14 -17.28 -20.27
CA LEU A 68 -20.82 -17.31 -19.62
C LEU A 68 -19.78 -16.41 -20.31
N LEU A 69 -19.90 -16.20 -21.62
CA LEU A 69 -18.99 -15.34 -22.37
C LEU A 69 -19.11 -13.87 -21.97
N GLY A 70 -20.30 -13.40 -21.57
CA GLY A 70 -20.50 -12.04 -21.07
C GLY A 70 -19.91 -11.79 -19.69
N LEU A 71 -19.55 -12.85 -18.95
CA LEU A 71 -18.86 -12.75 -17.66
C LEU A 71 -17.32 -12.63 -17.79
N ALA A 72 -16.76 -12.95 -18.96
CA ALA A 72 -15.32 -12.87 -19.22
C ALA A 72 -14.66 -11.53 -18.80
N PRO A 73 -15.23 -10.35 -19.13
CA PRO A 73 -14.65 -9.09 -18.70
C PRO A 73 -14.66 -8.87 -17.17
N PHE A 74 -15.67 -9.40 -16.46
CA PHE A 74 -15.73 -9.30 -15.01
C PHE A 74 -14.60 -10.10 -14.34
N ILE A 75 -14.23 -11.25 -14.90
CA ILE A 75 -13.08 -12.04 -14.42
C ILE A 75 -11.78 -11.22 -14.56
N ALA A 76 -11.57 -10.59 -15.72
CA ALA A 76 -10.38 -9.77 -15.95
C ALA A 76 -10.28 -8.60 -14.95
N ILE A 77 -11.41 -7.99 -14.60
CA ILE A 77 -11.45 -6.87 -13.65
C ILE A 77 -11.25 -7.35 -12.20
N LEU A 78 -11.79 -8.52 -11.83
CA LEU A 78 -11.52 -9.12 -10.52
C LEU A 78 -10.03 -9.42 -10.35
N LEU A 79 -9.36 -9.88 -11.41
CA LEU A 79 -7.90 -10.02 -11.42
C LEU A 79 -7.20 -8.66 -11.24
N LEU A 80 -7.71 -7.59 -11.86
CA LEU A 80 -7.18 -6.24 -11.67
C LEU A 80 -7.36 -5.75 -10.22
N CYS A 81 -8.50 -6.02 -9.58
CA CYS A 81 -8.72 -5.76 -8.15
C CYS A 81 -7.72 -6.54 -7.27
N PHE A 82 -7.46 -7.80 -7.60
CA PHE A 82 -6.45 -8.61 -6.90
C PHE A 82 -5.03 -8.05 -7.06
N VAL A 83 -4.65 -7.66 -8.29
CA VAL A 83 -3.35 -7.02 -8.56
C VAL A 83 -3.21 -5.73 -7.76
N TRP A 84 -4.23 -4.88 -7.74
CA TRP A 84 -4.24 -3.67 -6.92
C TRP A 84 -4.04 -3.98 -5.44
N TRP A 85 -4.80 -4.93 -4.89
CA TRP A 85 -4.65 -5.38 -3.50
C TRP A 85 -3.21 -5.86 -3.20
N ARG A 86 -2.62 -6.66 -4.09
CA ARG A 86 -1.24 -7.14 -3.97
C ARG A 86 -0.22 -6.00 -3.96
N ILE A 87 -0.42 -4.98 -4.80
CA ILE A 87 0.47 -3.81 -4.87
C ILE A 87 0.42 -3.01 -3.55
N VAL A 88 -0.77 -2.69 -3.05
CA VAL A 88 -0.94 -1.97 -1.77
C VAL A 88 -0.34 -2.78 -0.62
N HIS A 89 -0.58 -4.09 -0.59
CA HIS A 89 -0.01 -4.98 0.42
C HIS A 89 1.53 -4.99 0.39
N SER A 90 2.13 -5.03 -0.80
CA SER A 90 3.58 -5.00 -0.99
C SER A 90 4.19 -3.70 -0.44
N TYR A 91 3.60 -2.55 -0.75
CA TYR A 91 4.04 -1.26 -0.20
C TYR A 91 3.96 -1.22 1.33
N ARG A 92 2.93 -1.84 1.93
CA ARG A 92 2.83 -1.96 3.38
C ARG A 92 4.01 -2.73 3.97
N GLN A 93 4.30 -3.90 3.41
CA GLN A 93 5.39 -4.76 3.89
C GLN A 93 6.74 -4.05 3.76
N LEU A 94 6.96 -3.37 2.64
CA LEU A 94 8.18 -2.59 2.41
C LEU A 94 8.32 -1.45 3.43
N ASN A 95 7.27 -0.66 3.67
CA ASN A 95 7.31 0.41 4.67
C ASN A 95 7.55 -0.13 6.08
N SER A 96 6.91 -1.24 6.46
CA SER A 96 7.15 -1.89 7.75
C SER A 96 8.61 -2.34 7.91
N GLY A 97 9.22 -2.86 6.84
CA GLY A 97 10.64 -3.23 6.84
C GLY A 97 11.55 -2.01 6.98
N LYS A 98 11.29 -0.95 6.21
CA LYS A 98 12.05 0.31 6.26
C LYS A 98 11.97 0.99 7.62
N PHE A 99 10.79 0.99 8.23
CA PHE A 99 10.59 1.53 9.58
C PHE A 99 11.49 0.83 10.61
N LYS A 100 11.60 -0.50 10.56
CA LYS A 100 12.52 -1.25 11.43
C LYS A 100 13.98 -0.85 11.23
N VAL A 101 14.39 -0.58 10.00
CA VAL A 101 15.77 -0.11 9.71
C VAL A 101 16.00 1.29 10.29
N ILE A 102 15.02 2.19 10.16
CA ILE A 102 15.08 3.53 10.75
C ILE A 102 15.26 3.43 12.27
N LEU A 103 14.43 2.65 12.97
CA LEU A 103 14.53 2.47 14.42
C LEU A 103 15.90 1.91 14.84
N GLU A 104 16.48 1.00 14.07
CA GLU A 104 17.80 0.46 14.36
C GLU A 104 18.92 1.48 14.09
N LEU A 105 18.77 2.37 13.10
CA LEU A 105 19.69 3.49 12.90
C LEU A 105 19.60 4.50 14.06
N GLU A 106 18.40 4.79 14.55
CA GLU A 106 18.17 5.72 15.65
C GLU A 106 18.82 5.31 16.97
N ARG A 107 19.05 4.00 17.19
CA ARG A 107 19.80 3.51 18.37
C ARG A 107 21.25 3.99 18.43
N MET A 108 21.79 4.46 17.30
CA MET A 108 23.16 4.96 17.18
C MET A 108 23.19 6.50 17.08
N LEU A 109 22.04 7.15 17.10
CA LEU A 109 21.91 8.60 17.01
C LEU A 109 21.53 9.20 18.37
N PRO A 110 21.85 10.49 18.61
CA PRO A 110 21.56 11.13 19.90
C PRO A 110 20.05 11.31 20.17
N VAL A 111 19.21 11.25 19.14
CA VAL A 111 17.75 11.41 19.23
C VAL A 111 17.08 10.41 18.31
N ALA A 112 16.00 9.79 18.81
CA ALA A 112 15.22 8.76 18.12
C ALA A 112 13.76 9.19 17.92
N PRO A 113 13.48 10.14 16.99
CA PRO A 113 12.14 10.66 16.79
C PRO A 113 11.13 9.61 16.31
N TYR A 114 11.52 8.67 15.44
CA TYR A 114 10.61 7.62 14.97
C TYR A 114 10.33 6.57 16.04
N ASP A 115 11.28 6.27 16.92
CA ASP A 115 11.03 5.43 18.10
C ASP A 115 10.02 6.09 19.05
N ALA A 116 10.21 7.38 19.33
CA ALA A 116 9.26 8.15 20.13
C ALA A 116 7.86 8.20 19.48
N GLU A 117 7.78 8.41 18.17
CA GLU A 117 6.52 8.36 17.40
C GLU A 117 5.86 6.97 17.51
N TRP A 118 6.63 5.89 17.35
CA TRP A 118 6.12 4.52 17.48
C TRP A 118 5.49 4.27 18.85
N VAL A 119 6.15 4.70 19.92
CA VAL A 119 5.66 4.58 21.30
C VAL A 119 4.42 5.42 21.52
N ALA A 120 4.40 6.66 21.02
CA ALA A 120 3.24 7.56 21.11
C ALA A 120 2.01 6.97 20.40
N LEU A 121 2.22 6.29 19.26
CA LEU A 121 1.17 5.59 18.49
C LEU A 121 0.76 4.24 19.10
N GLY A 122 1.28 3.89 20.28
CA GLY A 122 0.87 2.69 21.01
C GLY A 122 1.55 1.41 20.56
N SER A 123 2.71 1.51 19.90
CA SER A 123 3.61 0.40 19.54
C SER A 123 2.94 -0.78 18.82
N GLY A 124 1.83 -0.52 18.11
CA GLY A 124 1.05 -1.54 17.41
C GLY A 124 0.14 -2.40 18.29
N GLU A 125 0.13 -2.18 19.61
CA GLU A 125 -0.70 -2.91 20.58
C GLU A 125 -2.02 -2.19 20.83
N ASP A 126 -2.00 -0.85 20.87
CA ASP A 126 -3.17 -0.04 21.17
C ASP A 126 -3.86 0.50 19.92
N ARG A 127 -4.82 -0.28 19.40
CA ARG A 127 -5.67 0.13 18.26
C ARG A 127 -6.52 1.38 18.52
N LYS A 128 -6.69 1.81 19.78
CA LYS A 128 -7.41 3.05 20.08
C LYS A 128 -6.54 4.29 19.85
N LYS A 129 -5.22 4.16 19.98
CA LYS A 129 -4.27 5.26 19.73
C LYS A 129 -4.02 5.48 18.25
N TYR A 130 -3.87 4.41 17.48
CA TYR A 130 -3.61 4.52 16.05
C TYR A 130 -4.20 3.34 15.27
N LEU A 131 -5.00 3.68 14.26
CA LEU A 131 -5.49 2.74 13.26
C LEU A 131 -4.73 3.00 11.96
N PRO A 132 -3.84 2.09 11.53
CA PRO A 132 -3.10 2.28 10.29
C PRO A 132 -4.05 2.41 9.10
N LEU A 133 -3.91 3.52 8.36
CA LEU A 133 -4.67 3.80 7.12
C LEU A 133 -4.65 2.63 6.12
N THR A 134 -3.60 1.83 6.14
CA THR A 134 -3.45 0.68 5.25
C THR A 134 -4.49 -0.42 5.46
N HIS A 135 -5.13 -0.49 6.64
CA HIS A 135 -6.29 -1.37 6.80
C HIS A 135 -7.42 -0.95 5.87
N ILE A 136 -7.71 0.35 5.79
CA ILE A 136 -8.76 0.92 4.93
C ILE A 136 -8.37 0.76 3.46
N GLU A 137 -7.12 1.08 3.09
CA GLU A 137 -6.64 0.96 1.70
C GLU A 137 -6.78 -0.47 1.14
N ASN A 138 -6.59 -1.50 1.97
CA ASN A 138 -6.75 -2.90 1.55
C ASN A 138 -8.22 -3.31 1.34
N TRP A 139 -9.18 -2.61 1.94
CA TRP A 139 -10.61 -2.88 1.75
C TRP A 139 -11.16 -2.28 0.45
N VAL A 140 -10.55 -1.21 -0.06
CA VAL A 140 -11.03 -0.54 -1.28
C VAL A 140 -11.10 -1.49 -2.48
N PRO A 141 -10.04 -2.27 -2.83
CA PRO A 141 -10.12 -3.24 -3.92
C PRO A 141 -11.22 -4.30 -3.72
N VAL A 142 -11.46 -4.70 -2.47
CA VAL A 142 -12.50 -5.68 -2.12
C VAL A 142 -13.89 -5.10 -2.36
N CYS A 143 -14.13 -3.85 -1.96
CA CYS A 143 -15.39 -3.16 -2.24
C CYS A 143 -15.68 -3.08 -3.74
N PHE A 144 -14.68 -2.70 -4.55
CA PHE A 144 -14.82 -2.73 -6.02
C PHE A 144 -15.10 -4.14 -6.54
N GLY A 145 -14.37 -5.16 -6.05
CA GLY A 145 -14.61 -6.55 -6.41
C GLY A 145 -16.05 -7.00 -6.13
N LEU A 146 -16.60 -6.63 -4.98
CA LEU A 146 -18.00 -6.92 -4.63
C LEU A 146 -18.98 -6.22 -5.58
N LEU A 147 -18.72 -4.97 -5.96
CA LEU A 147 -19.55 -4.25 -6.94
C LEU A 147 -19.55 -4.94 -8.31
N TYR A 148 -18.40 -5.46 -8.77
CA TYR A 148 -18.32 -6.21 -10.02
C TYR A 148 -19.04 -7.56 -9.95
N ILE A 149 -19.00 -8.24 -8.81
CA ILE A 149 -19.78 -9.47 -8.59
C ILE A 149 -21.27 -9.18 -8.67
N LEU A 150 -21.75 -8.09 -8.04
CA LEU A 150 -23.15 -7.69 -8.11
C LEU A 150 -23.56 -7.33 -9.54
N LEU A 151 -22.76 -6.55 -10.26
CA LEU A 151 -23.03 -6.21 -11.67
C LEU A 151 -23.07 -7.46 -12.55
N GLY A 152 -22.09 -8.36 -12.43
CA GLY A 152 -22.08 -9.63 -13.18
C GLY A 152 -23.28 -10.51 -12.85
N ALA A 153 -23.70 -10.57 -11.58
CA ALA A 153 -24.89 -11.30 -11.17
C ALA A 153 -26.16 -10.70 -11.79
N THR A 154 -26.33 -9.37 -11.76
CA THR A 154 -27.50 -8.72 -12.38
C THR A 154 -27.58 -9.02 -13.87
N LEU A 155 -26.46 -9.01 -14.58
CA LEU A 155 -26.39 -9.37 -16.00
C LEU A 155 -26.88 -10.81 -16.28
N PHE A 156 -26.51 -11.76 -15.42
CA PHE A 156 -26.90 -13.17 -15.58
C PHE A 156 -28.36 -13.45 -15.21
N PHE A 157 -28.91 -12.76 -14.19
CA PHE A 157 -30.29 -12.96 -13.75
C PHE A 157 -31.34 -12.14 -14.51
N THR A 158 -30.95 -11.05 -15.17
CA THR A 158 -31.88 -10.17 -15.92
C THR A 158 -31.79 -10.29 -17.44
N GLY A 159 -30.79 -11.00 -17.96
CA GLY A 159 -30.68 -11.31 -19.39
C GLY A 159 -31.04 -12.76 -19.71
#